data_AF-A0A950T979-F1
#
_entry.id   AF-A0A950T979-F1
#
_cell.length_a   1.000
_cell.length_b   1.000
_cell.length_c   1.000
_cell.angle_alpha   90.00
_cell.angle_beta   90.00
_cell.angle_gamma   90.00
#
_symmetry.space_group_name_H-M   'P 1'
#
loop_
_entity.id
_entity.type
_entity.pdbx_description
1 polymer ?
#
loop_
_entity_poly.entity_id
_entity_poly.type
_entity_poly.pdbx_seq_one_letter_code
_entity_poly.pdbx_strand_id
1 'polypeptide(L)'
;RPIILALSNPTEHAECTPEQAYTWSKGKAIYAAGVQFPPVQFDGQTFLPGQANNFYIFPAVGMAIFATQAFRVTDEMFIEAARAVADQVPADLLNQGLLYPLQSNILETEIQTAARVATLVFDHGLARVDRPADIEAFIGSHVYMPDYQKLA
;
A
#
# COMPACT_ATOMS: atom_id res chain seq x y z
N ARG A 1 9.08 -21.07 -1.37
CA ARG A 1 9.18 -19.93 -2.31
C ARG A 1 10.06 -18.88 -1.63
N PRO A 2 11.31 -18.63 -2.08
CA PRO A 2 12.16 -17.62 -1.44
C PRO A 2 11.59 -16.21 -1.64
N ILE A 3 11.65 -15.36 -0.62
CA ILE A 3 11.27 -13.95 -0.71
C ILE A 3 12.55 -13.14 -0.95
N ILE A 4 12.54 -12.29 -1.98
CA ILE A 4 13.65 -11.42 -2.35
C ILE A 4 13.13 -9.98 -2.42
N LEU A 5 13.67 -9.12 -1.55
CA LEU A 5 13.34 -7.70 -1.50
C LEU A 5 14.59 -6.89 -1.90
N ALA A 6 14.63 -6.41 -3.14
CA ALA A 6 15.74 -5.61 -3.67
C ALA A 6 15.43 -4.10 -3.52
N LEU A 7 15.66 -3.57 -2.31
CA LEU A 7 15.10 -2.28 -1.88
C LEU A 7 15.99 -1.07 -2.17
N SER A 8 17.24 -1.29 -2.56
CA SER A 8 18.16 -0.21 -2.87
C SER A 8 17.70 0.61 -4.09
N ASN A 9 17.81 1.94 -4.00
CA ASN A 9 17.40 2.91 -5.02
C ASN A 9 18.58 3.79 -5.46
N PRO A 10 18.61 4.29 -6.72
CA PRO A 10 17.69 4.02 -7.83
C PRO A 10 17.93 2.63 -8.45
N THR A 11 17.33 2.33 -9.61
CA THR A 11 17.38 1.01 -10.29
C THR A 11 18.79 0.41 -10.37
N GLU A 12 19.80 1.25 -10.59
CA GLU A 12 21.22 0.85 -10.74
C GLU A 12 21.87 0.35 -9.43
N HIS A 13 21.17 0.52 -8.31
CA HIS A 13 21.62 0.09 -6.98
C HIS A 13 20.81 -1.09 -6.45
N ALA A 14 19.78 -1.56 -7.17
CA ALA A 14 19.03 -2.74 -6.78
C ALA A 14 19.96 -3.96 -6.64
N GLU A 15 19.77 -4.74 -5.57
CA GLU A 15 20.63 -5.88 -5.22
C GLU A 15 20.60 -6.99 -6.29
N CYS A 16 19.47 -7.12 -7.00
CA CYS A 16 19.32 -7.89 -8.22
C CYS A 16 18.11 -7.38 -9.01
N THR A 17 17.99 -7.75 -10.30
CA THR A 17 16.80 -7.48 -11.11
C THR A 17 15.76 -8.59 -10.93
N PRO A 18 14.47 -8.37 -11.24
CA PRO A 18 13.48 -9.46 -11.23
C PRO A 18 13.84 -10.59 -12.21
N GLU A 19 14.43 -10.30 -13.37
CA GLU A 19 14.89 -11.32 -14.32
C GLU A 19 15.95 -12.23 -13.68
N GLN A 20 16.90 -11.65 -12.94
CA GLN A 20 17.90 -12.41 -12.19
C GLN A 20 17.23 -13.26 -11.10
N ALA A 21 16.35 -12.66 -10.30
CA ALA A 21 15.65 -13.35 -9.22
C ALA A 21 14.82 -14.55 -9.73
N TYR A 22 14.03 -14.37 -10.78
CA TYR A 22 13.21 -15.44 -11.36
C TYR A 22 14.08 -16.50 -12.05
N THR A 23 15.14 -16.11 -12.78
CA THR A 23 16.06 -17.05 -13.41
C THR A 23 16.80 -17.91 -12.38
N TRP A 24 17.43 -17.29 -11.38
CA TRP A 24 18.23 -17.98 -10.37
C TRP A 24 17.37 -18.87 -9.46
N SER A 25 16.11 -18.50 -9.25
CA SER A 25 15.16 -19.28 -8.45
C SER A 25 14.33 -20.29 -9.23
N LYS A 26 14.49 -20.36 -10.57
CA LYS A 26 13.63 -21.16 -11.46
C LYS A 26 12.14 -20.83 -11.28
N GLY A 27 11.79 -19.55 -11.29
CA GLY A 27 10.42 -19.04 -11.16
C GLY A 27 9.81 -19.16 -9.75
N LYS A 28 10.59 -19.52 -8.72
CA LYS A 28 10.07 -19.76 -7.36
C LYS A 28 10.08 -18.53 -6.47
N ALA A 29 10.87 -17.51 -6.82
CA ALA A 29 11.01 -16.29 -6.03
C ALA A 29 9.69 -15.51 -5.98
N ILE A 30 9.39 -14.98 -4.80
CA ILE A 30 8.45 -13.89 -4.61
C ILE A 30 9.30 -12.63 -4.52
N TYR A 31 9.09 -11.69 -5.43
CA TYR A 31 10.01 -10.58 -5.64
C TYR A 31 9.31 -9.23 -5.52
N ALA A 32 9.93 -8.30 -4.78
CA ALA A 32 9.62 -6.88 -4.85
C ALA A 32 10.90 -6.04 -4.78
N ALA A 33 10.83 -4.82 -5.31
CA ALA A 33 11.93 -3.87 -5.30
C ALA A 33 11.50 -2.47 -4.87
N GLY A 34 12.46 -1.60 -4.54
CA GLY A 34 12.17 -0.18 -4.22
C GLY A 34 11.67 0.61 -5.45
N VAL A 35 12.12 0.22 -6.64
CA VAL A 35 11.68 0.77 -7.93
C VAL A 35 10.69 -0.14 -8.64
N GLN A 36 9.88 0.44 -9.54
CA GLN A 36 9.00 -0.33 -10.41
C GLN A 36 9.81 -0.97 -11.55
N PHE A 37 9.63 -2.27 -11.75
CA PHE A 37 10.14 -3.00 -12.92
C PHE A 37 8.99 -3.40 -13.85
N PRO A 38 9.26 -3.58 -15.16
CA PRO A 38 8.27 -4.13 -16.08
C PRO A 38 7.97 -5.62 -15.77
N PRO A 39 6.87 -6.17 -16.30
CA PRO A 39 6.59 -7.61 -16.24
C PRO A 39 7.73 -8.44 -16.85
N VAL A 40 8.02 -9.59 -16.25
CA VAL A 40 9.06 -10.52 -16.71
C VAL A 40 8.44 -11.79 -17.28
N GLN A 41 8.84 -12.18 -18.48
CA GLN A 41 8.48 -13.47 -19.05
C GLN A 41 9.52 -14.53 -18.68
N PHE A 42 9.09 -15.61 -18.03
CA PHE A 42 9.96 -16.72 -17.66
C PHE A 42 9.20 -18.05 -17.79
N ASP A 43 9.74 -19.00 -18.55
CA ASP A 43 9.18 -20.35 -18.75
C ASP A 43 7.70 -20.37 -19.18
N GLY A 44 7.32 -19.46 -20.09
CA GLY A 44 5.94 -19.33 -20.58
C GLY A 44 4.96 -18.66 -19.61
N GLN A 45 5.43 -18.18 -18.46
CA GLN A 45 4.64 -17.45 -17.48
C GLN A 45 5.08 -15.98 -17.38
N THR A 46 4.10 -15.08 -17.26
CA THR A 46 4.31 -13.66 -16.92
C THR A 46 4.40 -13.50 -15.40
N PHE A 47 5.47 -12.89 -14.91
CA PHE A 47 5.65 -12.50 -13.52
C PHE A 47 5.52 -10.98 -13.37
N LEU A 48 4.86 -10.53 -12.29
CA LEU A 48 4.67 -9.12 -11.98
C LEU A 48 5.51 -8.75 -10.74
N PRO A 49 6.69 -8.12 -10.91
CA PRO A 49 7.50 -7.64 -9.79
C PRO A 49 6.73 -6.61 -8.96
N GLY A 50 6.65 -6.81 -7.64
CA GLY A 50 6.07 -5.82 -6.75
C GLY A 50 6.98 -4.60 -6.57
N GLN A 51 6.38 -3.45 -6.27
CA GLN A 51 7.12 -2.27 -5.83
C GLN A 51 6.82 -1.97 -4.36
N ALA A 52 7.84 -2.10 -3.51
CA ALA A 52 7.80 -1.77 -2.10
C ALA A 52 7.93 -0.25 -1.91
N ASN A 53 6.86 0.48 -2.24
CA ASN A 53 6.84 1.94 -2.19
C ASN A 53 6.05 2.47 -1.00
N ASN A 54 6.58 3.51 -0.38
CA ASN A 54 6.01 4.18 0.77
C ASN A 54 4.64 4.83 0.45
N PHE A 55 4.32 5.08 -0.82
CA PHE A 55 3.03 5.68 -1.22
C PHE A 55 1.82 4.85 -0.79
N TYR A 56 1.96 3.55 -0.53
CA TYR A 56 0.88 2.72 0.02
C TYR A 56 0.56 3.02 1.50
N ILE A 57 1.39 3.81 2.18
CA ILE A 57 1.35 3.98 3.64
C ILE A 57 1.17 5.44 4.03
N PHE A 58 2.05 6.32 3.57
CA PHE A 58 2.07 7.70 4.09
C PHE A 58 0.80 8.51 3.79
N PRO A 59 0.13 8.40 2.62
CA PRO A 59 -1.08 9.17 2.37
C PRO A 59 -2.23 8.73 3.26
N ALA A 60 -2.44 7.42 3.42
CA ALA A 60 -3.48 6.83 4.26
C ALA A 60 -3.30 7.18 5.74
N VAL A 61 -2.08 7.00 6.27
CA VAL A 61 -1.77 7.39 7.65
C VAL A 61 -1.95 8.90 7.83
N GLY A 62 -1.50 9.71 6.88
CA GLY A 62 -1.71 11.17 6.90
C GLY A 62 -3.19 11.56 6.91
N MET A 63 -4.01 10.93 6.06
CA MET A 63 -5.45 11.15 6.00
C MET A 63 -6.14 10.77 7.32
N ALA A 64 -5.78 9.61 7.89
CA ALA A 64 -6.33 9.17 9.17
C ALA A 64 -5.99 10.15 10.31
N ILE A 65 -4.73 10.58 10.42
CA ILE A 65 -4.29 11.58 11.40
C ILE A 65 -5.05 12.90 11.23
N PHE A 66 -5.17 13.38 9.98
CA PHE A 66 -5.85 14.62 9.65
C PHE A 66 -7.34 14.57 10.01
N ALA A 67 -8.07 13.58 9.50
CA ALA A 67 -9.51 13.47 9.69
C ALA A 67 -9.89 13.27 11.17
N THR A 68 -9.12 12.46 11.91
CA THR A 68 -9.39 12.19 13.34
C THR A 68 -8.82 13.25 14.29
N GLN A 69 -8.03 14.20 13.78
CA GLN A 69 -7.25 15.16 14.56
C GLN A 69 -6.40 14.47 15.65
N ALA A 70 -5.76 13.35 15.29
CA ALA A 70 -4.98 12.54 16.21
C ALA A 70 -3.88 13.38 16.89
N PHE A 71 -3.78 13.31 18.23
CA PHE A 71 -2.78 14.11 18.95
C PHE A 71 -1.40 13.45 19.05
N ARG A 72 -1.31 12.16 18.75
CA ARG A 72 -0.08 11.36 18.83
C ARG A 72 -0.07 10.31 17.74
N VAL A 73 1.03 10.26 17.00
CA VAL A 73 1.35 9.16 16.09
C VAL A 73 2.05 8.05 16.86
N THR A 74 1.64 6.81 16.60
CA THR A 74 2.15 5.59 17.26
C THR A 74 2.64 4.58 16.22
N ASP A 75 3.52 3.66 16.62
CA ASP A 75 4.05 2.64 15.70
C ASP A 75 2.93 1.69 15.23
N GLU A 76 1.93 1.46 16.09
CA GLU A 76 0.75 0.66 15.80
C GLU A 76 -0.05 1.20 14.60
N MET A 77 -0.06 2.52 14.37
CA MET A 77 -0.70 3.10 13.18
C MET A 77 -0.03 2.62 11.88
N PHE A 78 1.30 2.52 11.87
CA PHE A 78 2.04 2.03 10.70
C PHE A 78 1.94 0.51 10.55
N ILE A 79 1.92 -0.23 11.66
CA ILE A 79 1.68 -1.69 11.64
C ILE A 79 0.28 -1.97 11.10
N GLU A 80 -0.73 -1.21 11.51
CA GLU A 80 -2.10 -1.35 11.04
C GLU A 80 -2.23 -0.96 9.57
N ALA A 81 -1.57 0.11 9.13
CA ALA A 81 -1.51 0.47 7.72
C ALA A 81 -0.88 -0.66 6.88
N ALA A 82 0.23 -1.25 7.33
CA ALA A 82 0.87 -2.36 6.63
C ALA A 82 -0.05 -3.59 6.52
N ARG A 83 -0.81 -3.92 7.57
CA ARG A 83 -1.82 -4.99 7.54
C ARG A 83 -2.95 -4.65 6.59
N ALA A 84 -3.47 -3.43 6.64
CA ALA A 84 -4.54 -2.96 5.78
C ALA A 84 -4.17 -3.01 4.29
N VAL A 85 -2.94 -2.64 3.93
CA VAL A 85 -2.45 -2.77 2.55
C VAL A 85 -2.32 -4.25 2.14
N ALA A 86 -1.78 -5.09 3.02
CA ALA A 86 -1.60 -6.52 2.73
C ALA A 86 -2.94 -7.26 2.50
N ASP A 87 -3.97 -6.90 3.28
CA ASP A 87 -5.31 -7.51 3.19
C ASP A 87 -6.05 -7.13 1.89
N GLN A 88 -5.55 -6.13 1.15
CA GLN A 88 -6.13 -5.64 -0.10
C GLN A 88 -5.48 -6.24 -1.36
N VAL A 89 -4.55 -7.21 -1.20
CA VAL A 89 -3.98 -7.93 -2.34
C VAL A 89 -4.97 -9.02 -2.80
N PRO A 90 -5.47 -8.99 -4.05
CA PRO A 90 -6.39 -10.01 -4.54
C PRO A 90 -5.79 -11.42 -4.46
N ALA A 91 -6.58 -12.40 -4.03
CA ALA A 91 -6.09 -13.76 -3.77
C ALA A 91 -5.45 -14.43 -5.00
N ASP A 92 -5.98 -14.17 -6.20
CA ASP A 92 -5.43 -14.66 -7.47
C ASP A 92 -4.06 -14.05 -7.79
N LEU A 93 -3.86 -12.76 -7.51
CA LEU A 93 -2.58 -12.07 -7.69
C LEU A 93 -1.56 -12.45 -6.60
N LEU A 94 -2.02 -12.61 -5.35
CA LEU A 94 -1.20 -13.10 -4.25
C LEU A 94 -0.67 -14.51 -4.54
N ASN A 95 -1.54 -15.38 -5.08
CA ASN A 95 -1.14 -16.73 -5.51
C ASN A 95 -0.07 -16.69 -6.61
N GLN A 96 -0.16 -15.71 -7.54
CA GLN A 96 0.85 -15.43 -8.56
C GLN A 96 2.13 -14.78 -8.02
N GLY A 97 2.17 -14.40 -6.73
CA GLY A 97 3.34 -13.84 -6.06
C GLY A 97 3.41 -12.32 -6.02
N LEU A 98 2.32 -11.62 -6.33
CA LEU A 98 2.23 -10.18 -6.13
C LEU A 98 2.11 -9.87 -4.62
N LEU A 99 2.94 -8.95 -4.13
CA LEU A 99 2.99 -8.59 -2.70
C LEU A 99 2.20 -7.34 -2.33
N TYR A 100 1.81 -6.53 -3.31
CA TYR A 100 1.17 -5.22 -3.11
C TYR A 100 -0.10 -5.12 -3.95
N PRO A 101 -1.09 -4.31 -3.54
CA PRO A 101 -2.26 -4.02 -4.36
C PRO A 101 -1.87 -3.42 -5.71
N LEU A 102 -2.80 -3.42 -6.67
CA LEU A 102 -2.57 -2.78 -7.96
C LEU A 102 -2.58 -1.25 -7.80
N GLN A 103 -1.59 -0.57 -8.39
CA GLN A 103 -1.52 0.90 -8.36
C GLN A 103 -2.72 1.58 -9.03
N SER A 104 -3.40 0.89 -9.96
CA SER A 104 -4.65 1.37 -10.56
C SER A 104 -5.77 1.59 -9.54
N ASN A 105 -5.70 0.91 -8.39
CA ASN A 105 -6.70 0.96 -7.33
C ASN A 105 -6.18 1.77 -6.12
N ILE A 106 -5.14 2.59 -6.32
CA ILE A 106 -4.44 3.23 -5.20
C ILE A 106 -5.36 4.12 -4.37
N LEU A 107 -6.26 4.89 -4.98
CA LEU A 107 -7.18 5.76 -4.23
C LEU A 107 -8.08 4.97 -3.28
N GLU A 108 -8.67 3.88 -3.77
CA GLU A 108 -9.48 2.98 -2.95
C GLU A 108 -8.63 2.33 -1.84
N THR A 109 -7.41 1.89 -2.20
CA THR A 109 -6.45 1.31 -1.26
C THR A 109 -6.12 2.26 -0.11
N GLU A 110 -5.87 3.53 -0.43
CA GLU A 110 -5.56 4.56 0.57
C GLU A 110 -6.77 4.88 1.46
N ILE A 111 -7.98 4.95 0.91
CA ILE A 111 -9.21 5.23 1.69
C ILE A 111 -9.48 4.11 2.71
N GLN A 112 -9.42 2.85 2.27
CA GLN A 112 -9.62 1.69 3.13
C GLN A 112 -8.53 1.59 4.20
N THR A 113 -7.27 1.82 3.83
CA THR A 113 -6.14 1.85 4.76
C THR A 113 -6.31 2.97 5.79
N ALA A 114 -6.70 4.17 5.37
CA ALA A 114 -6.95 5.30 6.25
C ALA A 114 -8.11 5.03 7.22
N ALA A 115 -9.18 4.38 6.75
CA ALA A 115 -10.31 4.01 7.60
C ALA A 115 -9.90 3.02 8.72
N ARG A 116 -9.04 2.06 8.41
CA ARG A 116 -8.47 1.13 9.42
C ARG A 116 -7.58 1.82 10.43
N VAL A 117 -6.67 2.69 9.96
CA VAL A 117 -5.81 3.47 10.85
C VAL A 117 -6.65 4.43 11.72
N ALA A 118 -7.68 5.07 11.16
CA ALA A 118 -8.59 5.94 11.91
C ALA A 118 -9.37 5.16 12.97
N THR A 119 -9.80 3.93 12.66
CA THR A 119 -10.44 3.04 13.63
C THR A 119 -9.53 2.79 14.83
N LEU A 120 -8.25 2.46 14.59
CA LEU A 120 -7.24 2.30 15.64
C LEU A 120 -7.06 3.59 16.47
N VAL A 121 -7.03 4.76 15.82
CA VAL A 121 -6.92 6.05 16.50
C VAL A 121 -8.10 6.26 17.47
N PHE A 122 -9.33 5.96 17.04
CA PHE A 122 -10.51 6.06 17.90
C PHE A 122 -10.49 5.03 19.03
N ASP A 123 -10.14 3.77 18.74
CA ASP A 123 -10.09 2.70 19.73
C ASP A 123 -9.07 2.98 20.84
N HIS A 124 -7.97 3.67 20.52
CA HIS A 124 -6.93 4.05 21.47
C HIS A 124 -7.19 5.40 22.16
N GLY A 125 -8.33 6.06 21.89
CA GLY A 125 -8.65 7.36 22.48
C GLY A 125 -7.69 8.48 22.07
N LEU A 126 -7.09 8.36 20.88
CA LEU A 126 -6.12 9.32 20.35
C LEU A 126 -6.77 10.43 19.50
N ALA A 127 -8.03 10.25 19.11
CA ALA A 127 -8.79 11.21 18.30
C ALA A 127 -9.23 12.43 19.13
N ARG A 128 -9.37 13.59 18.48
CA ARG A 128 -9.91 14.82 19.09
C ARG A 128 -11.26 15.25 18.51
N VAL A 129 -11.87 14.38 17.72
CA VAL A 129 -13.22 14.53 17.15
C VAL A 129 -14.12 13.41 17.65
N ASP A 130 -15.43 13.60 17.56
CA ASP A 130 -16.40 12.54 17.88
C ASP A 130 -16.26 11.37 16.89
N ARG A 131 -16.41 10.14 17.39
CA ARG A 131 -16.35 8.94 16.55
C ARG A 131 -17.57 8.89 15.63
N PRO A 132 -17.39 8.87 14.29
CA PRO A 132 -18.50 8.74 13.36
C PRO A 132 -19.07 7.31 13.41
N ALA A 133 -20.34 7.15 13.03
CA ALA A 133 -20.97 5.84 12.90
C ALA A 133 -20.36 5.00 11.76
N ASP A 134 -19.94 5.68 10.69
CA ASP A 134 -19.26 5.10 9.54
C ASP A 134 -17.92 5.82 9.33
N ILE A 135 -16.83 5.13 9.68
CA ILE A 135 -15.47 5.68 9.62
C ILE A 135 -14.98 5.76 8.17
N GLU A 136 -15.38 4.81 7.31
CA GLU A 136 -14.96 4.81 5.91
C GLU A 136 -15.61 5.98 5.16
N ALA A 137 -16.92 6.17 5.32
CA ALA A 137 -17.63 7.32 4.75
C ALA A 137 -17.07 8.65 5.29
N PHE A 138 -16.69 8.70 6.57
CA PHE A 138 -16.04 9.86 7.17
C PHE A 138 -14.66 10.15 6.57
N ILE A 139 -13.83 9.14 6.32
CA ILE A 139 -12.58 9.32 5.57
C ILE A 139 -12.87 9.81 4.15
N GLY A 140 -13.81 9.16 3.46
CA GLY A 140 -14.21 9.49 2.09
C GLY A 140 -14.64 10.96 1.93
N SER A 141 -15.32 11.54 2.92
CA SER A 141 -15.74 12.95 2.87
C SER A 141 -14.59 13.96 2.93
N HIS A 142 -13.38 13.54 3.35
CA HIS A 142 -12.18 14.38 3.40
C HIS A 142 -11.31 14.26 2.14
N VAL A 143 -11.62 13.30 1.25
CA VAL A 143 -10.85 13.07 0.02
C VAL A 143 -11.07 14.24 -0.95
N TYR A 144 -9.96 14.78 -1.48
CA TYR A 144 -10.02 15.84 -2.48
C TYR A 144 -10.60 15.34 -3.80
N MET A 145 -11.60 16.07 -4.33
CA MET A 145 -12.17 15.84 -5.66
C MET A 145 -11.52 16.80 -6.66
N PRO A 146 -10.79 16.30 -7.68
CA PRO A 146 -10.06 17.13 -8.64
C PRO A 146 -10.96 17.73 -9.74
N ASP A 147 -12.29 17.72 -9.56
CA ASP A 147 -13.23 18.34 -10.48
C ASP A 147 -13.20 19.86 -10.36
N TYR A 148 -13.25 20.56 -11.49
CA TYR A 148 -13.37 22.01 -11.49
C TYR A 148 -14.66 22.45 -10.82
N GLN A 149 -14.53 23.27 -9.79
CA GLN A 149 -15.67 23.93 -9.17
C GLN A 149 -16.12 25.12 -10.02
N LYS A 150 -17.43 25.33 -10.10
CA LYS A 150 -17.97 26.59 -10.65
C LYS A 150 -17.62 27.72 -9.68
N LEU A 151 -16.83 28.67 -10.14
CA LEU A 151 -16.60 29.91 -9.42
C LEU A 151 -17.85 30.80 -9.59
N ALA A 152 -18.31 31.38 -8.48
CA ALA A 152 -19.43 32.32 -8.46
C ALA A 152 -19.03 33.69 -9.07
#